data_AF-A0A957VEZ0-F1
#
_entry.id   AF-A0A957VEZ0-F1
#
_cell.length_a   1.000
_cell.length_b   1.000
_cell.length_c   1.000
_cell.angle_alpha   90.00
_cell.angle_beta   90.00
_cell.angle_gamma   90.00
#
_symmetry.space_group_name_H-M   'P 1'
#
loop_
_entity.id
_entity.type
_entity.pdbx_description
1 polymer ?
#
loop_
_entity_poly.entity_id
_entity_poly.type
_entity_poly.pdbx_seq_one_letter_code
_entity_poly.pdbx_strand_id
1 'polypeptide(L)' 'MSQRDQAGAAYLKRFYNLDWNDPLLYHLVLNTGKWDVESAAHLIVSAVSYLPPVEKTTR' A
#
# COMPACT_ATOMS: atom_id res chain seq x y z
N MET A 1 16.39 4.51 5.46
CA MET A 1 15.27 4.86 4.55
C MET A 1 15.84 5.59 3.35
N SER A 2 15.46 5.19 2.15
CA SER A 2 15.97 5.80 0.93
C SER A 2 15.41 7.21 0.74
N GLN A 3 16.09 8.05 -0.03
CA GLN A 3 15.65 9.43 -0.32
C GLN A 3 14.28 9.46 -1.04
N ARG A 4 13.93 8.37 -1.74
CA ARG A 4 12.61 8.17 -2.37
C ARG A 4 11.50 7.92 -1.35
N ASP A 5 11.77 7.15 -0.29
CA ASP A 5 10.78 6.85 0.75
C ASP A 5 10.40 8.13 1.51
N GLN A 6 11.39 9.00 1.76
CA GLN A 6 11.18 10.28 2.43
C GLN A 6 10.38 11.27 1.56
N ALA A 7 10.64 11.29 0.25
CA ALA A 7 9.90 12.14 -0.68
C ALA A 7 8.42 11.71 -0.79
N GLY A 8 8.15 10.40 -0.83
CA GLY A 8 6.78 9.87 -0.83
C GLY A 8 6.01 10.22 0.45
N ALA A 9 6.63 10.00 1.61
CA ALA A 9 6.03 10.33 2.91
C ALA A 9 5.73 11.83 3.06
N ALA A 10 6.64 12.69 2.63
CA ALA A 10 6.45 14.14 2.66
C ALA A 10 5.32 14.60 1.72
N TYR A 11 5.16 13.95 0.57
CA TYR A 11 4.08 14.25 -0.37
C TYR A 11 2.70 13.89 0.19
N LEU A 12 2.51 12.67 0.72
CA LEU A 12 1.21 12.27 1.31
C LEU A 12 0.83 13.12 2.51
N LYS A 13 1.79 13.44 3.39
CA LYS A 13 1.54 14.31 4.55
C LYS A 13 1.12 15.71 4.13
N ARG A 14 1.76 16.29 3.11
CA ARG A 14 1.52 17.68 2.69
C ARG A 14 0.20 17.85 1.92
N PHE A 15 -0.20 16.87 1.13
CA PHE A 15 -1.38 16.99 0.26
C PHE A 15 -2.63 16.33 0.81
N TYR A 16 -2.50 15.29 1.65
CA TYR A 16 -3.64 14.53 2.17
C TYR A 16 -3.71 14.51 3.70
N ASN A 17 -2.75 15.12 4.41
CA ASN A 17 -2.63 15.09 5.88
C ASN A 17 -2.65 13.65 6.45
N LEU A 18 -2.21 12.68 5.64
CA LEU A 18 -2.17 11.27 5.98
C LEU A 18 -0.80 10.92 6.58
N ASP A 19 -0.82 10.07 7.61
CA ASP A 19 0.40 9.44 8.11
C ASP A 19 0.76 8.26 7.20
N TRP A 20 1.90 8.35 6.51
CA TRP A 20 2.41 7.29 5.64
C TRP A 20 2.54 5.93 6.35
N ASN A 21 2.76 5.94 7.66
CA ASN A 21 2.89 4.72 8.46
C ASN A 21 1.55 4.14 8.94
N ASP A 22 0.42 4.78 8.65
CA ASP A 22 -0.89 4.25 9.03
C ASP A 22 -1.22 3.01 8.17
N PRO A 23 -1.29 1.80 8.77
CA PRO A 23 -1.59 0.57 8.04
C PRO A 23 -2.99 0.58 7.41
N LEU A 24 -3.92 1.40 7.93
CA LEU A 24 -5.30 1.48 7.45
C LEU A 24 -5.42 2.15 6.08
N LEU A 25 -4.35 2.78 5.58
CA LEU A 25 -4.30 3.37 4.24
C LEU A 25 -4.06 2.33 3.13
N TYR A 26 -3.72 1.10 3.50
CA TYR A 26 -3.35 0.05 2.56
C TYR A 26 -4.28 -1.16 2.73
N HIS A 27 -4.67 -1.78 1.62
CA HIS A 27 -5.43 -3.04 1.65
C HIS A 27 -4.60 -4.21 2.20
N LEU A 28 -3.27 -4.13 2.08
CA LEU A 28 -2.35 -5.18 2.52
C LEU A 28 -0.97 -4.58 2.83
N VAL A 29 -0.40 -4.95 3.98
CA VAL A 29 0.97 -4.60 4.37
C VAL A 29 1.81 -5.88 4.44
N LEU A 30 2.92 -5.92 3.69
CA LEU A 30 3.80 -7.09 3.59
C LEU A 30 5.20 -6.78 4.15
N ASN A 31 5.77 -7.73 4.90
CA ASN A 31 7.15 -7.65 5.36
C ASN A 31 8.11 -8.25 4.33
N THR A 32 8.64 -7.44 3.43
CA THR A 32 9.56 -7.87 2.36
C THR A 32 10.93 -8.33 2.85
N GLY A 33 11.26 -8.18 4.14
CA GLY A 33 12.46 -8.79 4.73
C GLY A 33 12.30 -10.28 5.04
N LYS A 34 11.06 -10.79 5.06
CA LYS A 34 10.72 -12.20 5.33
C LYS A 34 10.22 -12.97 4.11
N TRP A 35 10.02 -12.27 2.99
CA TRP A 35 9.44 -12.82 1.78
C TRP A 35 10.32 -12.43 0.59
N ASP A 36 10.54 -13.36 -0.33
CA ASP A 36 11.10 -13.01 -1.63
C ASP A 36 10.06 -12.28 -2.48
N VAL A 37 10.54 -11.69 -3.58
CA VAL A 37 9.72 -10.87 -4.48
C VAL A 37 8.59 -11.69 -5.11
N GLU A 38 8.88 -12.94 -5.50
CA GLU A 38 7.91 -13.80 -6.18
C GLU A 38 6.76 -14.20 -5.25
N SER A 39 7.06 -14.63 -4.03
CA SER A 39 6.06 -14.99 -3.03
C SER A 39 5.23 -13.77 -2.61
N ALA A 40 5.85 -12.60 -2.46
CA ALA A 40 5.14 -11.36 -2.18
C ALA A 40 4.17 -10.98 -3.32
N ALA A 41 4.60 -11.14 -4.58
CA ALA A 41 3.74 -10.91 -5.75
C ALA A 41 2.54 -11.87 -5.79
N HIS A 42 2.76 -13.16 -5.51
CA HIS A 42 1.68 -14.15 -5.43
C HIS A 42 0.67 -13.83 -4.34
N LEU A 43 1.12 -13.36 -3.16
CA LEU A 43 0.22 -12.93 -2.10
C LEU A 43 -0.67 -11.76 -2.54
N ILE A 44 -0.10 -10.77 -3.23
CA ILE A 44 -0.85 -9.63 -3.75
C ILE A 44 -1.91 -10.09 -4.73
N VAL A 45 -1.54 -10.92 -5.73
CA VAL A 45 -2.48 -11.44 -6.74
C VAL A 45 -3.61 -12.24 -6.09
N SER A 46 -3.28 -13.09 -5.13
CA SER A 46 -4.26 -13.91 -4.41
C SER A 46 -5.24 -13.04 -3.61
N ALA A 47 -4.76 -11.95 -2.99
CA ALA A 47 -5.60 -11.05 -2.23
C ALA A 47 -6.64 -10.33 -3.10
N VAL A 48 -6.30 -10.00 -4.37
CA VAL A 48 -7.22 -9.31 -5.29
C VAL A 48 -8.53 -10.09 -5.47
N SER A 49 -8.48 -11.42 -5.49
CA SER A 49 -9.68 -12.27 -5.64
C SER A 49 -10.69 -12.14 -4.50
N TYR A 50 -10.26 -11.61 -3.35
CA TYR A 50 -11.11 -11.41 -2.17
C TYR A 50 -11.44 -9.94 -1.92
N LEU A 51 -10.92 -9.01 -2.73
CA LEU A 51 -11.27 -7.61 -2.58
C LEU A 51 -12.72 -7.40 -3.01
N PRO A 52 -13.49 -6.61 -2.23
CA PRO A 52 -14.81 -6.20 -2.68
C PRO A 52 -14.67 -5.43 -4.00
N PRO A 53 -15.65 -5.54 -4.91
CA PRO A 53 -15.65 -4.74 -6.12
C PRO A 53 -15.53 -3.25 -5.72
N VAL A 54 -14.63 -2.53 -6.38
CA VAL A 54 -14.46 -1.09 -6.15
C VAL A 54 -15.82 -0.43 -6.40
N GLU A 55 -16.43 0.11 -5.35
CA GLU A 55 -17.62 0.94 -5.51
C GLU A 55 -17.24 2.08 -6.44
N LYS A 56 -17.84 2.08 -7.64
CA LYS A 56 -17.72 3.22 -8.54
C LYS A 56 -18.43 4.37 -7.83
N THR A 57 -17.66 5.23 -7.17
CA THR A 57 -18.16 6.53 -6.70
C THR A 57 -18.62 7.30 -7.93
N THR A 58 -19.91 7.18 -8.22
CA THR A 58 -20.63 8.04 -9.16
C THR A 58 -20.51 9.46 -8.62
N ARG A 59 -19.69 10.27 -9.28
CA ARG A 59 -19.81 11.73 -9.28
C ARG A 59 -20.48 12.14 -10.58
#